data_AF-K7NN54-F1
#
_entry.id   AF-K7NN54-F1
#
_cell.length_a   1.000
_cell.length_b   1.000
_cell.length_c   1.000
_cell.angle_alpha   90.00
_cell.angle_beta   90.00
_cell.angle_gamma   90.00
#
_symmetry.space_group_name_H-M   'P 1'
#
loop_
_entity.id
_entity.type
_entity.pdbx_description
1 polymer ?
#
loop_
_entity_poly.entity_id
_entity_poly.type
_entity_poly.pdbx_seq_one_letter_code
_entity_poly.pdbx_strand_id
1 'polypeptide(L)'
;VNFVGAEEDTCSRKDSECRNKTEALPLKIGALVSILVEGTIGVCLSVLGRTFPALKPERNIFFVIKAFAAGVILPTGFIHVLPDAFESLSSECLNTNPWGNFPFAGFIAMMAAICTLMVDALATGYYER
;
A
#
# COMPACT_ATOMS: atom_id res chain seq x y z
N VAL A 1 5.13 -14.01 4.36
CA VAL A 1 4.25 -13.10 3.58
C VAL A 1 5.07 -12.53 2.45
N ASN A 2 5.13 -13.26 1.33
CA ASN A 2 5.81 -12.83 0.12
C ASN A 2 4.87 -11.89 -0.62
N PHE A 3 5.01 -10.58 -0.38
CA PHE A 3 4.46 -9.58 -1.27
C PHE A 3 5.22 -9.70 -2.58
N VAL A 4 4.61 -10.37 -3.56
CA VAL A 4 4.99 -10.26 -4.96
C VAL A 4 4.59 -8.86 -5.41
N GLY A 5 5.39 -7.88 -4.99
CA GLY A 5 5.57 -6.61 -5.67
C GLY A 5 6.83 -6.76 -6.50
N ALA A 6 6.64 -7.10 -7.76
CA ALA A 6 7.71 -7.07 -8.74
C ALA A 6 8.04 -5.59 -8.98
N GLU A 7 8.98 -5.05 -8.21
CA GLU A 7 9.78 -3.90 -8.63
C GLU A 7 10.78 -4.46 -9.67
N GLU A 8 10.30 -4.65 -10.91
CA GLU A 8 11.16 -4.93 -12.06
C GLU A 8 11.75 -3.59 -12.53
N ASP A 9 12.73 -3.07 -11.80
CA ASP A 9 13.55 -1.94 -12.27
C ASP A 9 14.38 -2.41 -13.48
N THR A 10 13.82 -2.17 -14.66
CA THR A 10 14.31 -2.71 -15.92
C THR A 10 14.85 -1.60 -16.80
N CYS A 11 15.90 -0.93 -16.34
CA CYS A 11 16.77 -0.20 -17.25
C CYS A 11 17.84 -1.10 -17.89
N SER A 12 17.63 -2.42 -17.86
CA SER A 12 18.33 -3.36 -18.71
C SER A 12 17.44 -4.57 -19.03
N ARG A 13 16.61 -4.43 -20.06
CA ARG A 13 16.07 -5.58 -20.81
C ARG A 13 16.10 -5.24 -22.30
N LYS A 14 17.32 -5.14 -22.82
CA LYS A 14 17.56 -5.52 -24.21
C LYS A 14 17.27 -7.01 -24.31
N ASP A 15 16.14 -7.29 -24.95
CA ASP A 15 15.84 -8.46 -25.76
C ASP A 15 16.54 -9.77 -25.40
N SER A 16 15.82 -10.64 -24.67
CA SER A 16 15.96 -12.08 -24.83
C SER A 16 14.67 -12.79 -24.37
N GLU A 17 14.00 -13.35 -25.37
CA GLU A 17 13.25 -14.61 -25.34
C GLU A 17 11.83 -14.63 -24.74
N CYS A 18 10.87 -14.86 -25.65
CA CYS A 18 9.85 -15.91 -25.56
C CYS A 18 9.39 -16.34 -24.15
N ARG A 19 8.82 -15.42 -23.37
CA ARG A 19 8.02 -15.82 -22.20
C ARG A 19 6.65 -16.26 -22.74
N ASN A 20 6.36 -17.56 -22.72
CA ASN A 20 5.06 -18.14 -23.04
C ASN A 20 3.95 -17.40 -22.27
N LYS A 21 3.38 -16.37 -22.89
CA LYS A 21 2.32 -15.54 -22.27
C LYS A 21 1.11 -16.39 -21.95
N THR A 22 0.87 -17.47 -22.69
CA THR A 22 -0.29 -18.36 -22.54
C THR A 22 -0.23 -19.22 -21.27
N GLU A 23 0.96 -19.57 -20.76
CA GLU A 23 1.12 -20.45 -19.58
C GLU A 23 1.31 -19.69 -18.25
N ALA A 24 1.63 -18.39 -18.31
CA ALA A 24 1.74 -17.53 -17.13
C ALA A 24 0.41 -16.89 -16.70
N LEU A 25 -0.61 -16.91 -17.57
CA LEU A 25 -1.97 -16.42 -17.27
C LEU A 25 -2.64 -17.18 -16.11
N PRO A 26 -2.64 -18.52 -16.04
CA PRO A 26 -3.30 -19.23 -14.94
C PRO A 26 -2.64 -18.91 -13.59
N LEU A 27 -1.32 -18.72 -13.55
CA LEU A 27 -0.61 -18.33 -12.32
C LEU A 27 -0.99 -16.90 -11.88
N LYS A 28 -1.11 -15.96 -12.82
CA LYS A 28 -1.61 -14.60 -12.53
C LYS A 28 -3.06 -14.60 -12.03
N ILE A 29 -3.92 -15.38 -12.66
CA ILE A 29 -5.34 -15.48 -12.28
C ILE A 29 -5.46 -16.13 -10.91
N GLY A 30 -4.69 -17.19 -10.64
CA GLY A 30 -4.65 -17.85 -9.33
C GLY A 30 -4.20 -16.90 -8.22
N ALA A 31 -3.16 -16.10 -8.45
CA ALA A 31 -2.72 -15.08 -7.51
C ALA A 31 -3.82 -14.03 -7.23
N LEU A 32 -4.51 -13.56 -8.27
CA LEU A 32 -5.57 -12.55 -8.15
C LEU A 32 -6.80 -13.09 -7.40
N VAL A 33 -7.19 -14.35 -7.68
CA VAL A 33 -8.27 -15.03 -6.94
C VAL A 33 -7.86 -15.24 -5.47
N SER A 34 -6.60 -15.62 -5.20
CA SER A 34 -6.11 -15.80 -3.83
C SER A 34 -6.15 -14.48 -3.03
N ILE A 35 -5.70 -13.38 -3.63
CA ILE A 35 -5.72 -12.05 -2.99
C ILE A 35 -7.17 -11.60 -2.75
N LEU A 36 -8.10 -11.91 -3.65
CA LEU A 36 -9.53 -11.65 -3.45
C LEU A 36 -10.11 -12.47 -2.31
N VAL A 37 -9.80 -13.77 -2.24
CA VAL A 37 -10.29 -14.64 -1.17
C VAL A 37 -9.71 -14.21 0.18
N GLU A 38 -8.41 -13.97 0.27
CA GLU A 38 -7.76 -13.53 1.51
C GLU A 38 -8.23 -12.12 1.93
N GLY A 39 -8.39 -11.21 0.96
CA GLY A 39 -8.94 -9.88 1.17
C GLY A 39 -10.40 -9.91 1.64
N THR A 40 -11.25 -10.76 1.06
CA THR A 40 -12.63 -10.92 1.52
C THR A 40 -12.69 -11.51 2.91
N ILE A 41 -11.86 -12.49 3.25
CA ILE A 41 -11.80 -13.06 4.61
C ILE A 41 -11.33 -12.00 5.61
N GLY A 42 -10.28 -11.23 5.30
CA GLY A 42 -9.77 -10.16 6.16
C GLY A 42 -10.77 -9.01 6.35
N VAL A 43 -11.48 -8.61 5.29
CA VAL A 43 -12.55 -7.61 5.37
C VAL A 43 -13.76 -8.15 6.10
N CYS A 44 -14.15 -9.41 5.87
CA CYS A 44 -15.23 -10.07 6.61
C CYS A 44 -14.91 -10.14 8.10
N LEU A 45 -13.67 -10.39 8.51
CA LEU A 45 -13.27 -10.35 9.92
C LEU A 45 -13.37 -8.93 10.49
N SER A 46 -12.93 -7.93 9.72
CA SER A 46 -13.02 -6.51 10.08
C SER A 46 -14.47 -6.02 10.18
N VAL A 47 -15.36 -6.52 9.32
CA VAL A 47 -16.79 -6.20 9.24
C VAL A 47 -17.61 -6.96 10.27
N LEU A 48 -17.34 -8.25 10.47
CA LEU A 48 -18.10 -9.11 11.37
C LEU A 48 -17.95 -8.63 12.81
N GLY A 49 -16.76 -8.17 13.18
CA GLY A 49 -16.61 -7.49 14.45
C GLY A 49 -17.52 -6.25 14.53
N ARG A 50 -17.59 -5.40 13.50
CA ARG A 50 -18.46 -4.21 13.52
C ARG A 50 -19.95 -4.56 13.67
N THR A 51 -20.37 -5.75 13.24
CA THR A 51 -21.78 -6.15 13.14
C THR A 51 -22.36 -6.78 14.41
N PHE A 52 -21.56 -7.33 15.34
CA PHE A 52 -22.09 -7.89 16.59
C PHE A 52 -22.22 -6.80 17.68
N PRO A 53 -23.43 -6.26 17.96
CA PRO A 53 -23.66 -5.20 18.93
C PRO A 53 -24.17 -5.76 20.28
N ALA A 54 -24.23 -7.09 20.40
CA ALA A 54 -24.93 -7.82 21.48
C ALA A 54 -24.06 -8.08 22.72
N LEU A 55 -22.76 -7.83 22.65
CA LEU A 55 -21.84 -7.88 23.78
C LEU A 55 -21.36 -6.45 24.05
N LYS A 56 -22.04 -5.68 24.90
CA LYS A 56 -21.53 -4.38 25.36
C LYS A 56 -20.35 -4.62 26.33
N PRO A 57 -19.10 -4.77 25.84
CA PRO A 57 -17.99 -3.85 26.16
C PRO A 57 -16.91 -3.69 25.04
N GLU A 58 -17.18 -4.02 23.77
CA GLU A 58 -16.13 -4.38 22.78
C GLU A 58 -15.39 -3.23 22.07
N ARG A 59 -15.59 -1.95 22.42
CA ARG A 59 -14.86 -0.82 21.77
C ARG A 59 -13.34 -1.01 21.82
N ASN A 60 -12.82 -1.72 22.83
CA ASN A 60 -11.40 -2.02 22.99
C ASN A 60 -10.87 -2.97 21.90
N ILE A 61 -11.62 -4.00 21.51
CA ILE A 61 -11.16 -5.00 20.53
C ILE A 61 -11.13 -4.39 19.12
N PHE A 62 -12.14 -3.57 18.78
CA PHE A 62 -12.15 -2.78 17.54
C PHE A 62 -10.99 -1.79 17.46
N PHE A 63 -10.69 -1.14 18.58
CA PHE A 63 -9.55 -0.23 18.67
C PHE A 63 -8.24 -0.98 18.46
N VAL A 64 -8.06 -2.16 19.08
CA VAL A 64 -6.86 -3.00 18.92
C VAL A 64 -6.69 -3.48 17.48
N ILE A 65 -7.76 -3.95 16.82
CA ILE A 65 -7.69 -4.40 15.42
C ILE A 65 -7.34 -3.21 14.49
N LYS A 66 -7.97 -2.05 14.69
CA LYS A 66 -7.67 -0.84 13.91
C LYS A 66 -6.24 -0.34 14.16
N ALA A 67 -5.77 -0.40 15.40
CA ALA A 67 -4.41 -0.02 15.78
C ALA A 67 -3.37 -1.00 15.23
N PHE A 68 -3.65 -2.31 15.25
CA PHE A 68 -2.80 -3.33 14.66
C PHE A 68 -2.69 -3.16 13.15
N ALA A 69 -3.82 -2.97 12.46
CA ALA A 69 -3.82 -2.74 11.01
C ALA A 69 -3.02 -1.48 10.64
N ALA A 70 -3.25 -0.34 11.31
CA ALA A 70 -2.47 0.87 11.11
C ALA A 70 -0.98 0.64 11.42
N GLY A 71 -0.68 -0.13 12.47
CA GLY A 71 0.67 -0.46 12.91
C GLY A 71 1.43 -1.40 11.96
N VAL A 72 0.76 -2.20 11.14
CA VAL A 72 1.41 -3.03 10.10
C VAL A 72 1.62 -2.22 8.82
N ILE A 73 0.62 -1.43 8.40
CA ILE A 73 0.68 -0.63 7.17
C ILE A 73 1.77 0.45 7.25
N LEU A 74 1.91 1.11 8.40
CA LEU A 74 2.87 2.19 8.61
C LEU A 74 4.34 1.75 8.38
N PRO A 75 4.88 0.69 9.02
CA PRO A 75 6.23 0.20 8.76
C PRO A 75 6.41 -0.37 7.35
N THR A 76 5.39 -1.01 6.75
CA THR A 76 5.51 -1.45 5.35
C THR A 76 5.69 -0.27 4.40
N GLY A 77 4.97 0.84 4.60
CA GLY A 77 5.12 2.04 3.79
C GLY A 77 6.44 2.77 4.05
N PHE A 78 6.86 2.91 5.30
CA PHE A 78 8.03 3.71 5.66
C PHE A 78 9.37 2.99 5.48
N ILE A 79 9.44 1.71 5.82
CA ILE A 79 10.71 0.95 5.84
C ILE A 79 10.96 0.26 4.50
N HIS A 80 9.91 -0.16 3.80
CA HIS A 80 10.05 -0.87 2.53
C HIS A 80 9.84 0.04 1.34
N VAL A 81 8.68 0.70 1.27
CA VAL A 81 8.28 1.47 0.08
C VAL A 81 9.00 2.82 -0.03
N LEU A 82 9.27 3.51 1.08
CA LEU A 82 9.93 4.82 1.05
C LEU A 82 11.39 4.78 0.55
N PRO A 83 12.28 3.89 1.03
CA PRO A 83 13.66 3.85 0.54
C PRO A 83 13.76 3.32 -0.89
N ASP A 84 12.91 2.37 -1.25
CA ASP A 84 12.76 1.83 -2.62
C ASP A 84 12.35 2.96 -3.59
N ALA A 85 11.33 3.75 -3.23
CA ALA A 85 10.94 4.93 -3.99
C ALA A 85 12.02 6.04 -4.05
N PHE A 86 12.93 6.12 -3.07
CA PHE A 86 14.07 7.04 -3.13
C PHE A 86 15.18 6.51 -4.06
N GLU A 87 15.44 5.20 -4.05
CA GLU A 87 16.48 4.55 -4.86
C GLU A 87 16.08 4.49 -6.34
N SER A 88 14.85 4.07 -6.64
CA SER A 88 14.33 3.97 -8.01
C SER A 88 14.26 5.34 -8.69
N LEU A 89 13.96 6.42 -7.95
CA LEU A 89 14.01 7.81 -8.45
C LEU A 89 15.42 8.39 -8.55
N SER A 90 16.38 7.88 -7.77
CA SER A 90 17.77 8.34 -7.78
C SER A 90 18.65 7.54 -8.76
N SER A 91 18.08 6.60 -9.50
CA SER A 91 18.80 5.74 -10.44
C SER A 91 19.33 6.50 -11.66
N GLU A 92 20.51 6.09 -12.16
CA GLU A 92 21.22 6.68 -13.31
C GLU A 92 20.43 6.69 -14.65
N CYS A 93 19.27 6.03 -14.70
CA CYS A 93 18.42 5.97 -15.88
C CYS A 93 17.40 7.09 -15.99
N LEU A 94 17.24 7.91 -14.96
CA LEU A 94 16.39 9.09 -14.98
C LEU A 94 17.26 10.32 -15.22
N ASN A 95 16.93 11.09 -16.27
CA ASN A 95 17.68 12.27 -16.70
C ASN A 95 18.04 13.16 -15.49
N THR A 96 19.34 13.42 -15.30
CA THR A 96 19.97 14.14 -14.17
C THR A 96 19.28 15.46 -13.79
N ASN A 97 18.47 16.04 -14.69
CA ASN A 97 17.66 17.23 -14.44
C ASN A 97 16.18 16.92 -14.75
N PRO A 98 15.20 17.12 -13.84
CA PRO A 98 15.25 17.67 -12.46
C PRO A 98 15.31 16.62 -11.32
N TRP A 99 15.28 15.32 -11.60
CA TRP A 99 14.97 14.27 -10.62
C TRP A 99 16.09 13.98 -9.59
N GLY A 100 17.36 14.27 -9.90
CA GLY A 100 18.49 13.98 -9.02
C GLY A 100 18.80 15.05 -7.95
N ASN A 101 18.18 16.23 -8.01
CA ASN A 101 18.51 17.35 -7.12
C ASN A 101 17.56 17.52 -5.93
N PHE A 102 16.39 16.86 -5.95
CA PHE A 102 15.38 17.06 -4.92
C PHE A 102 14.74 15.72 -4.52
N PRO A 103 14.58 15.43 -3.21
CA PRO A 103 13.91 14.23 -2.74
C PRO A 103 12.41 14.29 -3.04
N PHE A 104 12.04 14.02 -4.31
CA PHE A 104 10.66 14.09 -4.79
C PHE A 104 9.72 13.17 -4.01
N ALA A 105 10.17 11.97 -3.63
CA ALA A 105 9.40 11.09 -2.76
C ALA A 105 9.09 11.74 -1.40
N GLY A 106 10.04 12.46 -0.81
CA GLY A 106 9.84 13.23 0.43
C GLY A 106 8.88 14.41 0.27
N PHE A 107 8.93 15.12 -0.86
CA PHE A 107 8.00 16.20 -1.18
C PHE A 107 6.57 15.71 -1.38
N ILE A 108 6.40 14.61 -2.12
CA ILE A 108 5.10 13.97 -2.33
C ILE A 108 4.57 13.44 -1.00
N ALA A 109 5.43 12.87 -0.14
CA ALA A 109 5.04 12.43 1.20
C ALA A 109 4.53 13.59 2.08
N MET A 110 5.24 14.74 2.09
CA MET A 110 4.80 15.95 2.78
C MET A 110 3.47 16.49 2.24
N MET A 111 3.31 16.55 0.92
CA MET A 111 2.07 16.97 0.27
C MET A 111 0.90 16.03 0.61
N ALA A 112 1.13 14.71 0.55
CA ALA A 112 0.14 13.72 0.95
C ALA A 112 -0.27 13.89 2.42
N ALA A 113 0.69 14.11 3.32
CA ALA A 113 0.40 14.36 4.74
C ALA A 113 -0.47 15.61 4.94
N ILE A 114 -0.14 16.72 4.27
CA ILE A 114 -0.95 17.95 4.33
C ILE A 114 -2.37 17.70 3.79
N CYS A 115 -2.50 17.01 2.66
CA CYS A 115 -3.81 16.67 2.09
C CYS A 115 -4.62 15.76 3.01
N THR A 116 -4.01 14.73 3.60
CA THR A 116 -4.67 13.83 4.56
C THR A 116 -5.14 14.61 5.80
N LEU A 117 -4.29 15.46 6.37
CA LEU A 117 -4.63 16.30 7.52
C LEU A 117 -5.75 17.30 7.19
N MET A 118 -5.75 17.88 5.99
CA MET A 118 -6.82 18.77 5.54
C MET A 118 -8.16 18.03 5.44
N VAL A 119 -8.16 16.81 4.88
CA VAL A 119 -9.36 15.97 4.81
C VAL A 119 -9.83 15.56 6.21
N ASP A 120 -8.91 15.17 7.10
CA ASP A 120 -9.23 14.81 8.49
C ASP A 120 -9.84 15.99 9.26
N ALA A 121 -9.30 17.20 9.09
CA ALA A 121 -9.81 18.43 9.69
C ALA A 121 -11.21 18.79 9.16
N LEU A 122 -11.44 18.68 7.84
CA LEU A 122 -12.76 18.91 7.24
C LEU A 122 -13.77 17.85 7.70
N ALA A 123 -13.39 16.57 7.73
CA ALA A 123 -14.26 15.48 8.16
C ALA A 123 -14.65 15.64 9.64
N THR A 124 -13.68 15.92 10.51
CA THR A 124 -13.94 16.20 11.93
C THR A 124 -14.83 17.44 12.08
N GLY A 125 -14.55 18.51 11.34
CA GLY A 125 -15.37 19.73 11.36
C GLY A 125 -16.79 19.56 10.82
N TYR A 126 -17.04 18.60 9.92
CA TYR A 126 -18.37 18.23 9.45
C TYR A 126 -19.11 17.31 10.43
N TYR A 127 -18.40 16.43 11.14
CA TYR A 127 -19.00 15.52 12.13
C TYR A 127 -19.34 16.21 13.45
N GLU A 128 -18.65 17.31 13.78
CA GLU A 128 -18.86 18.10 15.00
C GLU A 128 -19.90 19.24 14.81
N ARG A 129 -20.46 19.40 13.61
CA ARG A 129 -21.61 20.29 13.30
C ARG A 129 -22.89 19.51 13.09
#